data_AF-A0A1W9QZA8-F1
#
_entry.id   AF-A0A1W9QZA8-F1
#
_cell.length_a   1.000
_cell.length_b   1.000
_cell.length_c   1.000
_cell.angle_alpha   90.00
_cell.angle_beta   90.00
_cell.angle_gamma   90.00
#
_symmetry.space_group_name_H-M   'P 1'
#
loop_
_entity.id
_entity.type
_entity.pdbx_description
1 polymer ?
#
loop_
_entity_poly.entity_id
_entity_poly.type
_entity_poly.pdbx_seq_one_letter_code
_entity_poly.pdbx_strand_id
1 'polypeptide(L)'
;MHNIQTKPTLFGYGITTKAIAKKLGGNCTFFDDNVKEAYTDDEGNTINPSHLFDPEISQLEVTTPSLKPNHPLIKSAKHLLSEYDYFAQEMPF
;
A
#
# COMPACT_ATOMS: atom_id res chain seq x y z
N MET A 1 -13.99 -4.51 -21.97
CA MET A 1 -14.18 -4.56 -20.51
C MET A 1 -12.91 -4.00 -19.91
N HIS A 2 -12.94 -2.82 -19.30
CA HIS A 2 -11.76 -2.31 -18.59
C HIS A 2 -11.59 -3.17 -17.35
N ASN A 3 -10.52 -3.97 -17.28
CA ASN A 3 -10.14 -4.60 -16.03
C ASN A 3 -9.93 -3.47 -15.02
N ILE A 4 -10.80 -3.38 -14.01
CA ILE A 4 -10.54 -2.53 -12.86
C ILE A 4 -9.38 -3.20 -12.13
N GLN A 5 -8.17 -2.72 -12.38
CA GLN A 5 -7.00 -3.13 -11.61
C GLN A 5 -7.23 -2.68 -10.17
N THR A 6 -7.45 -3.63 -9.26
CA THR A 6 -7.60 -3.35 -7.84
C THR A 6 -6.29 -2.73 -7.35
N LYS A 7 -6.34 -1.48 -6.88
CA LYS A 7 -5.16 -0.81 -6.32
C LYS A 7 -4.85 -1.42 -4.95
N PRO A 8 -3.61 -1.85 -4.68
CA PRO A 8 -3.24 -2.39 -3.38
C PRO A 8 -3.30 -1.33 -2.29
N THR A 9 -3.50 -1.80 -1.07
CA THR A 9 -3.15 -1.06 0.15
C THR A 9 -1.63 -1.06 0.28
N LEU A 10 -1.02 0.12 0.43
CA LEU A 10 0.43 0.29 0.47
C LEU A 10 0.88 0.56 1.90
N PHE A 11 1.75 -0.28 2.46
CA PHE A 11 2.30 -0.06 3.79
C PHE A 11 3.60 0.75 3.73
N GLY A 12 3.58 1.90 4.42
CA GLY A 12 4.62 2.92 4.40
C GLY A 12 4.46 3.88 3.21
N TYR A 13 4.66 5.18 3.45
CA TYR A 13 4.59 6.26 2.46
C TYR A 13 5.99 6.69 1.99
N GLY A 14 6.80 5.70 1.61
CA GLY A 14 8.19 5.86 1.17
C GLY A 14 8.35 5.95 -0.36
N ILE A 15 9.61 5.99 -0.83
CA ILE A 15 9.93 6.15 -2.26
C ILE A 15 9.35 5.01 -3.10
N THR A 16 9.49 3.75 -2.67
CA THR A 16 9.03 2.61 -3.47
C THR A 16 7.51 2.55 -3.59
N THR A 17 6.78 2.68 -2.48
CA THR A 17 5.31 2.63 -2.48
C THR A 17 4.70 3.85 -3.19
N LYS A 18 5.33 5.03 -3.11
CA LYS A 18 4.97 6.19 -3.95
C LYS A 18 5.16 5.90 -5.43
N ALA A 19 6.26 5.25 -5.82
CA ALA A 19 6.50 4.89 -7.21
C ALA A 19 5.45 3.88 -7.72
N ILE A 20 5.04 2.91 -6.88
CA ILE A 20 3.93 1.99 -7.17
C ILE A 20 2.64 2.78 -7.39
N ALA A 21 2.23 3.63 -6.45
CA ALA A 21 1.01 4.42 -6.56
C ALA A 21 1.01 5.31 -7.81
N LYS A 22 2.12 5.98 -8.10
CA LYS A 22 2.27 6.82 -9.29
C LYS A 22 2.08 6.05 -10.59
N LYS A 23 2.64 4.83 -10.68
CA LYS A 23 2.45 3.96 -11.86
C LYS A 23 0.99 3.51 -12.01
N LEU A 24 0.24 3.40 -10.92
CA LEU A 24 -1.19 3.10 -10.90
C LEU A 24 -2.08 4.34 -11.13
N GLY A 25 -1.50 5.50 -11.42
CA GLY A 25 -2.23 6.75 -11.63
C GLY A 25 -2.74 7.39 -10.33
N GLY A 26 -2.00 7.23 -9.23
CA GLY A 26 -2.34 7.80 -7.93
C GLY A 26 -3.59 7.16 -7.31
N ASN A 27 -4.30 7.92 -6.47
CA ASN A 27 -5.53 7.46 -5.78
C ASN A 27 -5.38 6.10 -5.07
N CYS A 28 -4.20 5.82 -4.52
CA CYS A 28 -3.94 4.63 -3.70
C CYS A 28 -4.17 4.92 -2.21
N THR A 29 -4.37 3.88 -1.43
CA THR A 29 -4.50 3.98 0.03
C THR A 29 -3.19 3.54 0.69
N PHE A 30 -2.69 4.36 1.62
CA PHE A 30 -1.48 4.11 2.39
C PHE A 30 -1.76 4.03 3.88
N PHE A 31 -0.91 3.25 4.58
CA PHE A 31 -0.85 3.23 6.04
C PHE A 31 0.60 3.40 6.50
N ASP A 32 0.88 4.44 7.28
CA ASP A 32 2.24 4.79 7.74
C ASP A 32 2.25 5.22 9.21
N ASP A 33 3.28 4.81 9.95
CA ASP A 33 3.38 5.06 11.40
C ASP A 33 3.70 6.53 11.72
N ASN A 34 4.29 7.26 10.79
CA ASN A 34 4.64 8.67 10.98
C ASN A 34 3.42 9.59 10.79
N VAL A 35 2.31 9.04 10.29
CA VAL A 35 1.09 9.79 9.98
C VAL A 35 0.18 9.76 11.19
N LYS A 36 -0.15 10.96 11.69
CA LYS A 36 -1.00 11.13 12.89
C LYS A 36 -2.46 11.37 12.54
N GLU A 37 -2.71 12.04 11.43
CA GLU A 37 -4.04 12.37 10.92
C GLU A 37 -4.07 12.04 9.43
N ALA A 38 -5.20 11.53 8.96
CA ALA A 38 -5.35 11.16 7.56
C ALA A 38 -5.33 12.41 6.66
N TYR A 39 -4.65 12.31 5.52
CA TYR A 39 -4.60 13.39 4.53
C TYR A 39 -4.53 12.82 3.11
N THR A 40 -4.74 13.69 2.12
CA THR A 40 -4.62 13.36 0.70
C THR A 40 -3.44 14.13 0.11
N ASP A 41 -2.62 13.47 -0.72
CA ASP A 41 -1.53 14.12 -1.44
C ASP A 41 -1.96 14.68 -2.81
N ASP A 42 -1.03 15.36 -3.50
CA ASP A 42 -1.28 15.97 -4.81
C ASP A 42 -1.61 14.95 -5.92
N GLU A 43 -1.28 13.68 -5.72
CA GLU A 43 -1.60 12.57 -6.65
C GLU A 43 -2.94 11.89 -6.29
N GLY A 44 -3.68 12.44 -5.33
CA GLY A 44 -4.97 11.92 -4.87
C GLY A 44 -4.86 10.69 -3.97
N ASN A 45 -3.66 10.31 -3.54
CA ASN A 45 -3.49 9.18 -2.63
C ASN A 45 -4.01 9.54 -1.25
N THR A 46 -4.70 8.60 -0.59
CA THR A 46 -5.13 8.75 0.80
C THR A 46 -4.09 8.11 1.71
N ILE A 47 -3.52 8.89 2.62
CA ILE A 47 -2.50 8.44 3.57
C ILE A 47 -3.10 8.44 4.97
N ASN A 48 -3.18 7.26 5.58
CA ASN A 48 -3.77 7.04 6.89
C ASN A 48 -2.70 6.67 7.93
N PRO A 49 -2.94 6.99 9.21
CA PRO A 49 -2.20 6.38 10.33
C PRO A 49 -2.32 4.85 10.33
N SER A 50 -1.22 4.13 10.60
CA SER A 50 -1.20 2.65 10.61
C SER A 50 -2.27 1.99 11.49
N HIS A 51 -2.64 2.62 12.61
CA HIS A 51 -3.62 2.05 13.54
C HIS A 51 -5.06 2.06 13.02
N LEU A 52 -5.33 2.73 11.89
CA LEU A 52 -6.62 2.72 11.21
C LEU A 52 -6.73 1.61 10.16
N PHE A 53 -5.66 0.81 9.98
CA PHE A 53 -5.70 -0.29 9.02
C PHE A 53 -6.73 -1.34 9.44
N ASP A 54 -7.68 -1.62 8.55
CA ASP A 54 -8.64 -2.69 8.68
C ASP A 54 -8.35 -3.78 7.63
N PRO A 55 -7.90 -4.97 8.06
CA PRO A 55 -7.57 -6.06 7.14
C PRO A 55 -8.81 -6.72 6.51
N GLU A 56 -10.01 -6.48 7.02
CA GLU A 56 -11.24 -7.06 6.46
C GLU A 56 -11.67 -6.41 5.14
N ILE A 57 -11.33 -5.14 4.96
CA ILE A 57 -11.70 -4.35 3.77
C ILE A 57 -10.59 -4.29 2.72
N SER A 58 -9.37 -4.71 3.09
CA SER A 58 -8.21 -4.69 2.20
C SER A 58 -8.14 -5.97 1.36
N GLN A 59 -8.04 -5.80 0.03
CA GLN A 59 -8.05 -6.91 -0.93
C GLN A 59 -6.64 -7.40 -1.28
N LEU A 60 -5.63 -6.53 -1.11
CA LEU A 60 -4.23 -6.79 -1.41
C LEU A 60 -3.38 -5.80 -0.63
N GLU A 61 -2.36 -6.28 0.08
CA GLU A 61 -1.42 -5.42 0.82
C GLU A 61 -0.02 -5.56 0.23
N VAL A 62 0.65 -4.44 -0.01
CA VAL A 62 2.06 -4.44 -0.43
C VAL A 62 2.91 -3.82 0.67
N THR A 63 3.90 -4.59 1.12
CA THR A 63 4.86 -4.14 2.13
C THR A 63 6.24 -3.87 1.55
N THR A 64 7.00 -3.04 2.25
CA THR A 64 8.42 -2.82 2.04
C THR A 64 9.27 -3.57 3.08
N PRO A 65 10.56 -3.85 2.79
CA PRO A 65 11.47 -4.49 3.74
C PRO A 65 11.72 -3.71 5.04
N SER A 66 11.42 -2.40 5.07
CA SER A 66 11.60 -1.57 6.27
C SER A 66 10.58 -1.90 7.37
N LEU A 67 9.43 -2.48 7.02
CA LEU A 67 8.46 -2.99 7.99
C LEU A 67 8.89 -4.36 8.49
N LYS A 68 9.19 -4.46 9.79
CA LYS A 68 9.63 -5.72 10.41
C LYS A 68 8.48 -6.75 10.40
N PRO A 69 8.77 -8.07 10.32
CA PRO A 69 7.73 -9.11 10.34
C PRO A 69 6.79 -9.08 11.55
N ASN A 70 7.26 -8.54 12.68
CA ASN A 70 6.48 -8.42 13.91
C ASN A 70 5.61 -7.15 13.96
N HIS A 71 5.64 -6.31 12.93
CA HIS A 71 4.89 -5.06 12.88
C HIS A 71 3.37 -5.29 12.84
N PRO A 72 2.53 -4.48 13.52
CA PRO A 72 1.09 -4.66 13.53
C PRO A 72 0.46 -4.80 12.15
N LEU A 73 0.75 -3.89 11.20
CA LEU A 73 0.26 -3.97 9.81
C LEU A 73 0.55 -5.31 9.15
N ILE A 74 1.78 -5.82 9.31
CA ILE A 74 2.23 -7.09 8.73
C ILE A 74 1.50 -8.26 9.36
N LYS A 75 1.29 -8.23 10.68
CA LYS A 75 0.58 -9.29 11.40
C LYS A 75 -0.92 -9.33 11.08
N SER A 76 -1.53 -8.19 10.82
CA SER A 76 -2.96 -8.09 10.53
C SER A 76 -3.29 -8.37 9.07
N ALA A 77 -2.35 -8.13 8.14
CA ALA A 77 -2.57 -8.30 6.71
C ALA A 77 -2.98 -9.73 6.34
N LYS A 78 -3.89 -9.86 5.36
CA LYS A 78 -4.46 -11.14 4.93
C LYS A 78 -3.94 -11.60 3.58
N HIS A 79 -3.54 -10.66 2.73
CA HIS A 79 -3.11 -10.85 1.35
C HIS A 79 -1.82 -10.07 1.11
N LEU A 80 -0.83 -10.30 1.98
CA LEU A 80 0.43 -9.57 1.98
C LEU A 80 1.37 -10.04 0.87
N LEU A 81 1.83 -9.11 0.04
CA LEU A 81 2.91 -9.29 -0.93
C LEU A 81 4.09 -8.38 -0.61
N SER A 82 5.29 -8.83 -0.95
CA SER A 82 6.45 -7.94 -0.98
C SER A 82 6.37 -6.99 -2.18
N GLU A 83 7.05 -5.85 -2.10
CA GLU A 83 7.20 -4.93 -3.24
C GLU A 83 7.75 -5.63 -4.49
N TYR A 84 8.66 -6.60 -4.33
CA TYR A 84 9.24 -7.35 -5.44
C TYR A 84 8.23 -8.31 -6.10
N ASP A 85 7.46 -9.04 -5.29
CA ASP A 85 6.43 -9.95 -5.80
C ASP A 85 5.34 -9.19 -6.55
N TYR A 86 4.94 -8.03 -6.00
CA TYR A 86 3.97 -7.15 -6.65
C TYR A 86 4.50 -6.63 -7.99
N PHE A 87 5.75 -6.16 -8.05
CA PHE A 87 6.35 -5.69 -9.30
C PHE A 87 6.47 -6.80 -10.36
N ALA A 88 6.82 -8.02 -9.96
CA ALA A 88 6.93 -9.14 -10.90
C ALA A 88 5.58 -9.50 -11.55
N GLN A 89 4.46 -9.29 -10.84
CA GLN A 89 3.11 -9.57 -11.32
C GLN A 89 2.55 -8.44 -12.20
N GLU A 90 2.68 -7.20 -11.74
CA GLU A 90 2.01 -6.05 -12.37
C GLU A 90 2.87 -5.34 -13.42
N MET A 91 4.17 -5.64 -13.47
CA MET A 91 5.11 -5.05 -14.44
C MET A 91 6.04 -6.11 -15.08
N PRO A 92 5.49 -7.12 -15.77
CA PRO A 92 6.31 -7.98 -16.60
C PRO A 92 6.93 -7.14 -17.73
N PHE A 93 8.22 -7.42 -18.01
CA PHE A 93 9.12 -6.66 -18.88
C PHE A 93 8.55 -6.26 -20.25
#